data_AF-A0AAD9B242-F1
#
_entry.id   AF-A0AAD9B242-F1
#
_cell.length_a   1.000
_cell.length_b   1.000
_cell.length_c   1.000
_cell.angle_alpha   90.00
_cell.angle_beta   90.00
_cell.angle_gamma   90.00
#
_symmetry.space_group_name_H-M   'P 1'
#
loop_
_entity.id
_entity.type
_entity.pdbx_description
1 polymer ?
#
loop_
_entity_poly.entity_id
_entity_poly.type
_entity_poly.pdbx_seq_one_letter_code
_entity_poly.pdbx_strand_id
1 'polypeptide(L)'
;MDLRLLLIAALSAVLSGSWAQQGSVCIKANAQSCGDCIQVAESCGWCGDENFLTVGESKSARCDDLESLKKRNCAVTKIENPRGGINIDKDKPVTNRKKDVAEKLKPEQITQIQPQKLTLTLRSGEPQTFDLKFKRAEDYPIDLYYLMDLSFSMKDDLENVKNLGTDLMREMQGITSDFRIGFGSFVEKTVMPYISTTPARLINPCTGNQNCTSPFSYKNVLKLTDKGDEWPSVRIRSAGGT
;
A
#
# COMPACT_ATOMS: atom_id res chain seq x y z
N MET A 1 42.50 -32.50 -48.18
CA MET A 1 41.39 -32.65 -47.22
C MET A 1 41.64 -31.70 -46.08
N ASP A 2 40.85 -30.62 -46.03
CA ASP A 2 41.10 -29.48 -45.14
C ASP A 2 40.76 -29.81 -43.70
N LEU A 3 41.78 -29.85 -42.84
CA LEU A 3 41.66 -30.08 -41.40
C LEU A 3 40.72 -29.05 -40.73
N ARG A 4 40.61 -27.86 -41.33
CA ARG A 4 39.67 -26.80 -40.92
C ARG A 4 38.21 -27.15 -41.19
N LEU A 5 37.89 -27.83 -42.29
CA LEU A 5 36.51 -28.25 -42.56
C LEU A 5 36.04 -29.33 -41.58
N LEU A 6 36.93 -30.25 -41.18
CA LEU A 6 36.62 -31.28 -40.18
C LEU A 6 36.42 -30.67 -38.77
N LEU A 7 37.21 -29.65 -38.40
CA LEU A 7 37.05 -28.93 -37.14
C LEU A 7 35.75 -28.12 -37.08
N ILE A 8 35.37 -27.46 -38.19
CA ILE A 8 34.12 -26.69 -38.25
C ILE A 8 32.91 -27.64 -38.17
N ALA A 9 32.94 -28.76 -38.90
CA ALA A 9 31.88 -29.77 -38.84
C ALA A 9 31.73 -30.37 -37.43
N ALA A 10 32.85 -30.65 -36.74
CA ALA A 10 32.86 -31.14 -35.37
C ALA A 10 32.31 -30.11 -34.36
N LEU A 11 32.65 -28.83 -34.50
CA LEU A 11 32.09 -27.77 -33.64
C LEU A 11 30.58 -27.58 -33.83
N SER A 12 30.09 -27.66 -35.08
CA SER A 12 28.64 -27.59 -35.33
C SER A 12 27.89 -28.82 -34.79
N ALA A 13 28.50 -30.00 -34.78
CA ALA A 13 27.91 -31.20 -34.17
C ALA A 13 27.85 -31.10 -32.63
N VAL A 14 28.87 -30.50 -32.00
CA VAL A 14 28.93 -30.30 -30.53
C VAL A 14 27.94 -29.23 -30.07
N LEU A 15 27.69 -28.19 -30.86
CA LEU A 15 26.67 -27.16 -30.56
C LEU A 15 25.22 -27.63 -30.82
N SER A 16 25.04 -28.73 -31.57
CA SER A 16 23.72 -29.31 -31.87
C SER A 16 23.28 -30.36 -30.83
N GLY A 17 24.20 -30.85 -30.00
CA GLY A 17 23.94 -31.91 -29.04
C GLY A 17 23.76 -31.38 -27.62
N SER A 18 22.59 -30.82 -27.29
CA SER A 18 21.99 -30.81 -25.94
C SER A 18 20.69 -29.98 -25.90
N TRP A 19 19.72 -30.32 -26.74
CA TRP A 19 18.31 -30.10 -26.38
C TRP A 19 17.82 -31.39 -25.71
N ALA A 20 18.35 -31.69 -24.53
CA ALA A 20 17.67 -32.63 -23.66
C ALA A 20 16.29 -32.01 -23.39
N GLN A 21 15.21 -32.62 -23.88
CA GLN A 21 13.86 -32.28 -23.47
C GLN A 21 13.77 -32.49 -21.96
N GLN A 22 14.07 -31.44 -21.21
CA GLN A 22 13.83 -31.40 -19.78
C GLN A 22 12.32 -31.54 -19.65
N GLY A 23 11.84 -32.72 -19.22
CA GLY A 23 10.41 -33.01 -19.12
C GLY A 23 9.65 -31.84 -18.49
N SER A 24 8.47 -31.54 -19.03
CA SER A 24 7.66 -30.39 -18.61
C SER A 24 7.49 -30.37 -17.09
N VAL A 25 7.39 -29.17 -16.52
CA VAL A 25 7.12 -29.01 -15.08
C VAL A 25 5.83 -29.74 -14.71
N CYS A 26 4.87 -29.79 -15.64
CA CYS A 26 3.60 -30.50 -15.53
C CYS A 26 3.78 -32.01 -15.33
N ILE A 27 4.57 -32.69 -16.16
CA ILE A 27 4.80 -34.13 -16.04
C ILE A 27 5.60 -34.44 -14.77
N LYS A 28 6.63 -33.65 -14.47
CA LYS A 28 7.49 -33.85 -13.28
C LYS A 28 6.73 -33.76 -11.96
N ALA A 29 5.65 -32.99 -11.93
CA ALA A 29 4.80 -32.86 -10.76
C ALA A 29 3.98 -34.12 -10.44
N ASN A 30 3.85 -35.07 -11.37
CA ASN A 30 3.18 -36.35 -11.18
C ASN A 30 1.75 -36.20 -10.57
N ALA A 31 0.99 -35.20 -11.04
CA ALA A 31 -0.34 -34.88 -10.54
C ALA A 31 -1.31 -36.06 -10.68
N GLN A 32 -2.00 -36.45 -9.61
CA GLN A 32 -2.90 -37.62 -9.63
C GLN A 32 -4.35 -37.27 -9.95
N SER A 33 -4.71 -35.98 -9.87
CA SER A 33 -6.03 -35.44 -10.17
C SER A 33 -5.94 -34.15 -10.98
N CYS A 34 -7.08 -33.74 -11.57
CA CYS A 34 -7.18 -32.45 -12.25
C CYS A 34 -6.85 -31.29 -11.29
N GLY A 35 -7.34 -31.33 -10.05
CA GLY A 35 -7.07 -30.31 -9.04
C GLY A 35 -5.58 -30.14 -8.76
N ASP A 36 -4.85 -31.25 -8.60
CA ASP A 36 -3.40 -31.24 -8.39
C ASP A 36 -2.68 -30.62 -9.60
N CYS A 37 -3.11 -30.98 -10.81
CA CYS A 37 -2.50 -30.50 -12.06
C CYS A 37 -2.61 -28.97 -12.23
N ILE A 38 -3.79 -28.40 -11.90
CA ILE A 38 -4.03 -26.96 -12.02
C ILE A 38 -3.20 -26.14 -11.02
N GLN A 39 -2.78 -26.74 -9.90
CA GLN A 39 -1.92 -26.07 -8.91
C GLN A 39 -0.45 -26.00 -9.34
N VAL A 40 0.00 -26.83 -10.29
CA VAL A 40 1.40 -26.94 -10.70
C VAL A 40 1.91 -25.68 -11.39
N ALA A 41 1.30 -25.31 -12.51
CA ALA A 41 1.69 -24.15 -13.30
C ALA A 41 0.57 -23.66 -14.23
N GLU A 42 0.72 -22.44 -14.72
CA GLU A 42 -0.20 -21.84 -15.69
C GLU A 42 -0.17 -22.47 -17.08
N SER A 43 0.92 -23.18 -17.41
CA SER A 43 1.10 -23.86 -18.71
C SER A 43 0.49 -25.26 -18.76
N CYS A 44 0.15 -25.84 -17.61
CA CYS A 44 -0.37 -27.20 -17.50
C CYS A 44 -1.85 -27.29 -17.86
N GLY A 45 -2.27 -28.40 -18.44
CA GLY A 45 -3.68 -28.76 -18.60
C GLY A 45 -3.92 -30.20 -18.15
N TRP A 46 -5.17 -30.54 -17.93
CA TRP A 46 -5.58 -31.91 -17.61
C TRP A 46 -6.46 -32.49 -18.71
N CYS A 47 -6.10 -33.64 -19.28
CA CYS A 47 -6.95 -34.31 -20.25
C CYS A 47 -8.02 -35.17 -19.56
N GLY A 48 -9.29 -34.77 -19.70
CA GLY A 48 -10.46 -35.47 -19.19
C GLY A 48 -11.03 -36.55 -20.13
N ASP A 49 -10.39 -36.82 -21.27
CA ASP A 49 -10.84 -37.87 -22.20
C ASP A 49 -10.53 -39.27 -21.64
N GLU A 50 -11.53 -40.13 -21.57
CA GLU A 50 -11.40 -41.50 -21.05
C GLU A 50 -10.38 -42.32 -21.87
N ASN A 51 -10.33 -42.11 -23.18
CA ASN A 51 -9.48 -42.87 -24.12
C ASN A 51 -8.07 -42.29 -24.31
N PHE A 52 -7.69 -41.28 -23.52
CA PHE A 52 -6.40 -40.61 -23.66
C PHE A 52 -5.20 -41.46 -23.22
N LEU A 53 -5.37 -42.26 -22.18
CA LEU A 53 -4.27 -43.07 -21.63
C LEU A 53 -4.12 -44.37 -22.41
N THR A 54 -2.89 -44.70 -22.79
CA THR A 54 -2.55 -46.01 -23.35
C THR A 54 -2.40 -47.06 -22.24
N VAL A 55 -2.52 -48.34 -22.61
CA VAL A 55 -2.43 -49.44 -21.65
C VAL A 55 -1.06 -49.44 -20.96
N GLY A 56 -1.05 -49.24 -19.64
CA GLY A 56 0.17 -49.18 -18.82
C GLY A 56 0.63 -47.78 -18.43
N GLU A 57 0.04 -46.71 -18.97
CA GLU A 57 0.35 -45.33 -18.56
C GLU A 57 -0.27 -44.97 -17.20
N SER A 58 0.46 -44.19 -16.42
CA SER A 58 -0.03 -43.66 -15.15
C SER A 58 -1.11 -42.59 -15.36
N LYS A 59 -2.00 -42.42 -14.37
CA LYS A 59 -3.00 -41.35 -14.38
C LYS A 59 -2.38 -39.95 -14.48
N SER A 60 -1.16 -39.78 -13.99
CA SER A 60 -0.44 -38.51 -14.05
C SER A 60 -0.04 -38.07 -15.44
N ALA A 61 0.01 -38.98 -16.42
CA ALA A 61 0.24 -38.62 -17.82
C ALA A 61 -0.88 -37.74 -18.41
N ARG A 62 -2.04 -37.63 -17.74
CA ARG A 62 -3.13 -36.70 -18.09
C ARG A 62 -2.77 -35.23 -17.83
N CYS A 63 -1.79 -34.97 -16.97
CA CYS A 63 -1.29 -33.63 -16.68
C CYS A 63 -0.02 -33.36 -17.50
N ASP A 64 -0.11 -32.43 -18.44
CA ASP A 64 1.03 -32.02 -19.27
C ASP A 64 0.84 -30.57 -19.77
N ASP A 65 1.84 -30.02 -20.44
CA ASP A 65 1.71 -28.76 -21.14
C ASP A 65 0.58 -28.83 -22.19
N LEU A 66 -0.14 -27.72 -22.36
CA LEU A 66 -1.29 -27.64 -23.28
C LEU A 66 -0.94 -28.08 -24.71
N GLU A 67 0.23 -27.68 -25.21
CA GLU A 67 0.70 -28.06 -26.54
C GLU A 67 1.05 -29.55 -26.64
N SER A 68 1.56 -30.16 -25.57
CA SER A 68 1.85 -31.59 -25.52
C SER A 68 0.56 -32.42 -25.50
N LEU A 69 -0.45 -31.99 -24.76
CA LEU A 69 -1.77 -32.63 -24.75
C LEU A 69 -2.43 -32.60 -26.14
N LYS A 70 -2.35 -31.46 -26.83
CA LYS A 70 -2.84 -31.34 -28.22
C LYS A 70 -2.09 -32.27 -29.17
N LYS A 71 -0.75 -32.35 -29.06
CA LYS A 71 0.09 -33.26 -29.86
C LYS A 71 -0.22 -34.74 -29.61
N ARG A 72 -0.66 -35.08 -28.39
CA ARG A 72 -1.14 -36.42 -28.00
C ARG A 72 -2.60 -36.67 -28.38
N ASN A 73 -3.19 -35.85 -29.23
CA ASN A 73 -4.59 -35.96 -29.68
C ASN A 73 -5.64 -35.88 -28.56
N CYS A 74 -5.35 -35.21 -27.44
CA CYS A 74 -6.43 -34.84 -26.52
C CYS A 74 -7.29 -33.74 -27.18
N ALA A 75 -8.58 -34.03 -27.38
CA ALA A 75 -9.51 -33.05 -27.94
C ALA A 75 -9.53 -31.77 -27.08
N VAL A 76 -9.48 -30.59 -27.70
CA VAL A 76 -9.42 -29.30 -26.98
C VAL A 76 -10.59 -29.11 -26.02
N THR A 77 -11.78 -29.62 -26.37
CA THR A 77 -12.98 -29.59 -25.52
C THR A 77 -12.90 -30.50 -24.29
N LYS A 78 -11.94 -31.43 -24.26
CA LYS A 78 -11.68 -32.37 -23.16
C LYS A 78 -10.45 -31.96 -22.34
N ILE A 79 -9.75 -30.89 -22.72
CA ILE A 79 -8.64 -30.34 -21.94
C ILE A 79 -9.23 -29.37 -20.90
N GLU A 80 -9.18 -29.75 -19.63
CA GLU A 80 -9.53 -28.88 -18.52
C GLU A 80 -8.36 -27.94 -18.21
N ASN A 81 -8.63 -26.65 -18.33
CA ASN A 81 -7.63 -25.60 -18.21
C ASN A 81 -8.29 -24.30 -17.68
N PRO A 82 -8.82 -24.30 -16.43
CA PRO A 82 -9.37 -23.09 -15.84
C PRO A 82 -8.35 -21.96 -15.87
N ARG A 83 -8.78 -20.77 -16.27
CA ARG A 83 -7.94 -19.57 -16.33
C ARG A 83 -8.34 -18.60 -15.23
N GLY A 84 -7.39 -17.76 -14.85
CA GLY A 84 -7.70 -16.58 -14.07
C GLY A 84 -8.61 -15.62 -14.83
N GLY A 85 -9.17 -14.65 -14.10
CA GLY A 85 -10.06 -13.65 -14.66
C GLY A 85 -10.22 -12.46 -13.73
N ILE A 86 -10.67 -11.35 -14.31
CA ILE A 86 -10.86 -10.08 -13.62
C ILE A 86 -12.29 -9.60 -13.89
N ASN A 87 -13.05 -9.34 -12.84
CA ASN A 87 -14.37 -8.72 -12.93
C ASN A 87 -14.36 -7.39 -12.18
N ILE A 88 -14.70 -6.29 -12.86
CA ILE A 88 -14.77 -4.97 -12.24
C ILE A 88 -16.18 -4.78 -11.67
N ASP A 89 -16.31 -4.78 -10.35
CA ASP A 89 -17.60 -4.72 -9.66
C ASP A 89 -18.07 -3.26 -9.44
N LYS A 90 -17.13 -2.33 -9.22
CA LYS A 90 -17.39 -0.90 -9.04
C LYS A 90 -16.27 -0.05 -9.63
N ASP A 91 -16.61 0.78 -10.62
CA ASP A 91 -15.68 1.67 -11.32
C ASP A 91 -16.28 3.08 -11.53
N LYS A 92 -16.51 3.76 -10.41
CA LYS A 92 -16.89 5.17 -10.41
C LYS A 92 -15.73 6.00 -10.95
N PRO A 93 -15.95 6.88 -11.94
CA PRO A 93 -14.87 7.67 -12.54
C PRO A 93 -14.26 8.66 -11.54
N VAL A 94 -12.97 8.93 -11.72
CA VAL A 94 -12.27 9.97 -10.95
C VAL A 94 -12.92 11.34 -11.15
N THR A 95 -13.09 12.08 -10.05
CA THR A 95 -13.77 13.37 -10.04
C THR A 95 -12.88 14.45 -10.66
N ASN A 96 -13.45 15.23 -11.58
CA ASN A 96 -12.83 16.43 -12.13
C ASN A 96 -13.34 17.66 -11.37
N ARG A 97 -12.80 17.91 -10.17
CA ARG A 97 -13.11 19.13 -9.42
C ARG A 97 -12.31 20.29 -10.03
N LYS A 98 -12.99 21.38 -10.37
CA LYS A 98 -12.39 22.69 -10.66
C LYS A 98 -12.79 23.64 -9.54
N LYS A 99 -11.87 24.50 -9.10
CA LYS A 99 -12.05 25.44 -7.97
C LYS A 99 -13.23 26.42 -8.16
N ASP A 100 -13.67 26.64 -9.40
CA ASP A 100 -14.66 27.66 -9.78
C ASP A 100 -16.09 27.13 -10.02
N VAL A 101 -16.37 25.85 -9.77
CA VAL A 101 -17.72 25.27 -9.98
C VAL A 101 -18.53 25.36 -8.69
N ALA A 102 -19.76 25.88 -8.78
CA ALA A 102 -20.63 26.24 -7.67
C ALA A 102 -21.02 25.09 -6.72
N GLU A 103 -20.82 23.83 -7.11
CA GLU A 103 -21.10 22.67 -6.26
C GLU A 103 -19.87 22.28 -5.45
N LYS A 104 -19.83 22.71 -4.18
CA LYS A 104 -18.92 22.16 -3.18
C LYS A 104 -19.28 20.70 -2.92
N LEU A 105 -18.63 19.78 -3.65
CA LEU A 105 -18.73 18.35 -3.38
C LEU A 105 -18.19 18.03 -1.99
N LYS A 106 -18.92 17.21 -1.24
CA LYS A 106 -18.43 16.70 0.04
C LYS A 106 -17.28 15.72 -0.19
N PRO A 107 -16.36 15.53 0.77
CA PRO A 107 -15.19 14.66 0.62
C PRO A 107 -15.54 13.23 0.20
N GLU A 108 -16.67 12.69 0.67
CA GLU A 108 -17.13 11.33 0.37
C GLU A 108 -17.63 11.17 -1.08
N GLN A 109 -17.94 12.27 -1.74
CA GLN A 109 -18.39 12.28 -3.13
C GLN A 109 -17.22 12.36 -4.11
N ILE A 110 -16.03 12.77 -3.65
CA ILE A 110 -14.81 12.91 -4.44
C ILE A 110 -14.18 11.54 -4.63
N THR A 111 -13.96 11.16 -5.88
CA THR A 111 -13.32 9.91 -6.26
C THR A 111 -11.93 10.21 -6.82
N GLN A 112 -10.88 9.84 -6.09
CA GLN A 112 -9.49 10.03 -6.51
C GLN A 112 -8.86 8.75 -7.07
N ILE A 113 -9.53 7.61 -6.90
CA ILE A 113 -9.03 6.30 -7.30
C ILE A 113 -10.13 5.47 -7.97
N GLN A 114 -9.79 4.74 -9.02
CA GLN A 114 -10.68 3.79 -9.67
C GLN A 114 -9.88 2.60 -10.26
N PRO A 115 -10.46 1.38 -10.33
CA PRO A 115 -11.78 0.99 -9.80
C PRO A 115 -11.82 0.92 -8.27
N GLN A 116 -13.00 0.93 -7.66
CA GLN A 116 -13.17 0.84 -6.20
C GLN A 116 -13.41 -0.58 -5.71
N LYS A 117 -13.88 -1.47 -6.58
CA LYS A 117 -14.08 -2.88 -6.27
C LYS A 117 -13.90 -3.72 -7.52
N LEU A 118 -13.12 -4.78 -7.38
CA LEU A 118 -12.97 -5.82 -8.40
C LEU A 118 -12.86 -7.19 -7.72
N THR A 119 -13.21 -8.23 -8.48
CA THR A 119 -13.06 -9.62 -8.10
C THR A 119 -12.03 -10.27 -9.02
N LEU A 120 -10.99 -10.85 -8.43
CA LEU A 120 -9.95 -11.59 -9.14
C LEU A 120 -10.16 -13.08 -8.93
N THR A 121 -10.29 -13.83 -10.03
CA THR A 121 -10.12 -15.27 -10.04
C THR A 121 -8.66 -15.55 -10.38
N LEU A 122 -7.92 -16.15 -9.44
CA LEU A 122 -6.49 -16.40 -9.58
C LEU A 122 -6.23 -17.88 -9.86
N ARG A 123 -5.42 -18.14 -10.89
CA ARG A 123 -4.85 -19.45 -11.14
C ARG A 123 -3.41 -19.48 -10.61
N SER A 124 -3.02 -20.61 -10.02
CA SER A 124 -1.64 -20.81 -9.53
C SER A 124 -0.62 -20.56 -10.66
N GLY A 125 0.30 -19.62 -10.42
CA GLY A 125 1.34 -19.23 -11.37
C GLY A 125 0.91 -18.28 -12.49
N GLU A 126 -0.38 -17.95 -12.63
CA GLU A 126 -0.88 -17.01 -13.65
C GLU A 126 -1.11 -15.61 -13.03
N PRO A 127 -0.30 -14.60 -13.37
CA PRO A 127 -0.53 -13.25 -12.88
C PRO A 127 -1.81 -12.64 -13.49
N GLN A 128 -2.56 -11.89 -12.69
CA GLN A 128 -3.69 -11.07 -13.15
C GLN A 128 -3.32 -9.60 -12.99
N THR A 129 -3.42 -8.84 -14.07
CA THR A 129 -3.05 -7.41 -14.11
C THR A 129 -4.29 -6.58 -14.36
N PHE A 130 -4.49 -5.55 -13.54
CA PHE A 130 -5.54 -4.55 -13.73
C PHE A 130 -4.96 -3.15 -13.56
N ASP A 131 -5.58 -2.18 -14.23
CA ASP A 131 -5.17 -0.79 -14.15
C ASP A 131 -5.80 -0.09 -12.96
N LEU A 132 -4.98 0.62 -12.19
CA LEU A 132 -5.41 1.46 -11.09
C LEU A 132 -5.13 2.91 -11.45
N LYS A 133 -6.19 3.69 -11.64
CA LYS A 133 -6.08 5.10 -12.01
C LYS A 133 -6.20 5.97 -10.77
N PHE A 134 -5.19 6.81 -10.55
CA PHE A 134 -5.15 7.80 -9.49
C PHE A 134 -5.19 9.21 -10.08
N LYS A 135 -6.00 10.09 -9.48
CA LYS A 135 -6.01 11.52 -9.78
C LYS A 135 -6.17 12.32 -8.49
N ARG A 136 -5.18 13.19 -8.21
CA ARG A 136 -5.22 14.11 -7.07
C ARG A 136 -6.35 15.14 -7.25
N ALA A 137 -7.17 15.33 -6.22
CA ALA A 137 -8.16 16.41 -6.16
C ALA A 137 -7.48 17.76 -5.84
N GLU A 138 -7.94 18.84 -6.47
CA GLU A 138 -7.34 20.18 -6.31
C GLU A 138 -7.78 20.90 -5.03
N ASP A 139 -8.99 20.65 -4.56
CA ASP A 139 -9.60 21.29 -3.38
C ASP A 139 -10.15 20.18 -2.48
N TYR A 140 -9.28 19.67 -1.61
CA TYR A 140 -9.55 18.55 -0.70
C TYR A 140 -9.37 19.02 0.75
N PRO A 141 -10.23 18.61 1.69
CA PRO A 141 -10.15 19.07 3.08
C PRO A 141 -8.82 18.70 3.72
N ILE A 142 -8.32 19.59 4.57
CA ILE A 142 -7.06 19.40 5.31
C ILE A 142 -7.31 19.61 6.80
N ASP A 143 -6.92 18.62 7.58
CA ASP A 143 -6.85 18.71 9.04
C ASP A 143 -5.38 18.80 9.46
N LEU A 144 -5.02 19.88 10.17
CA LEU A 144 -3.68 20.05 10.72
C LEU A 144 -3.75 20.09 12.24
N TYR A 145 -3.17 19.09 12.89
CA TYR A 145 -3.05 19.06 14.35
C TYR A 145 -1.61 19.41 14.74
N TYR A 146 -1.41 20.62 15.27
CA TYR A 146 -0.11 21.10 15.69
C TYR A 146 0.20 20.58 17.09
N LEU A 147 1.19 19.67 17.18
CA LEU A 147 1.63 19.10 18.44
C LEU A 147 2.97 19.73 18.85
N MET A 148 2.94 20.57 19.88
CA MET A 148 4.10 21.35 20.31
C MET A 148 4.72 20.82 21.60
N ASP A 149 6.05 20.78 21.65
CA ASP A 149 6.76 20.67 22.92
C ASP A 149 6.64 21.98 23.70
N LEU A 150 6.22 21.91 24.96
CA LEU A 150 6.14 23.05 25.86
C LEU A 150 7.15 22.99 27.00
N SER A 151 8.21 22.20 26.85
CA SER A 151 9.38 22.24 27.71
C SER A 151 9.96 23.67 27.80
N PHE A 152 10.82 23.91 28.79
CA PHE A 152 11.34 25.24 29.06
C PHE A 152 12.19 25.80 27.91
N SER A 153 12.84 24.93 27.12
CA SER A 153 13.62 25.34 25.95
C SER A 153 12.76 25.90 24.82
N MET A 154 11.46 25.62 24.79
CA MET A 154 10.53 26.09 23.75
C MET A 154 9.81 27.39 24.14
N LYS A 155 10.31 28.09 25.17
CA LYS A 155 9.63 29.26 25.75
C LYS A 155 9.54 30.43 24.76
N ASP A 156 10.61 30.71 24.04
CA ASP A 156 10.69 31.76 23.01
C ASP A 156 9.93 31.37 21.74
N ASP A 157 9.99 30.11 21.31
CA ASP A 157 9.17 29.59 20.20
C ASP A 157 7.68 29.78 20.44
N LEU A 158 7.22 29.58 21.68
CA LEU A 158 5.82 29.73 22.05
C LEU A 158 5.30 31.17 21.81
N GLU A 159 6.16 32.18 21.89
CA GLU A 159 5.77 33.57 21.61
C GLU A 159 5.45 33.77 20.13
N ASN A 160 6.19 33.12 19.24
CA ASN A 160 5.96 33.15 17.79
C ASN A 160 4.74 32.30 17.38
N VAL A 161 4.55 31.12 18.01
CA VAL A 161 3.47 30.18 17.69
C VAL A 161 2.08 30.73 18.04
N LYS A 162 1.99 31.72 18.95
CA LYS A 162 0.71 32.40 19.26
C LYS A 162 0.08 33.08 18.04
N ASN A 163 0.90 33.65 17.15
CA ASN A 163 0.44 34.32 15.93
C ASN A 163 0.34 33.36 14.74
N LEU A 164 1.01 32.20 14.82
CA LEU A 164 1.08 31.22 13.73
C LEU A 164 -0.30 30.68 13.32
N GLY A 165 -1.23 30.47 14.25
CA GLY A 165 -2.52 29.83 13.93
C GLY A 165 -3.37 30.65 12.96
N THR A 166 -3.47 31.96 13.18
CA THR A 166 -4.22 32.87 12.30
C THR A 166 -3.54 33.05 10.94
N ASP A 167 -2.21 33.18 10.92
CA ASP A 167 -1.46 33.32 9.67
C ASP A 167 -1.52 32.03 8.84
N LEU A 168 -1.32 30.87 9.46
CA LEU A 168 -1.42 29.57 8.81
C LEU A 168 -2.82 29.35 8.24
N MET A 169 -3.87 29.68 8.99
CA MET A 169 -5.23 29.59 8.47
C MET A 169 -5.47 30.45 7.24
N ARG A 170 -4.95 31.68 7.22
CA ARG A 170 -5.05 32.56 6.05
C ARG A 170 -4.34 31.98 4.83
N GLU A 171 -3.12 31.46 4.99
CA GLU A 171 -2.37 30.85 3.89
C GLU A 171 -3.06 29.56 3.40
N MET A 172 -3.57 28.74 4.32
CA MET A 172 -4.25 27.48 3.99
C MET A 172 -5.59 27.69 3.28
N GLN A 173 -6.31 28.79 3.54
CA GLN A 173 -7.51 29.18 2.78
C GLN A 173 -7.20 29.45 1.29
N GLY A 174 -5.96 29.83 0.96
CA GLY A 174 -5.51 29.94 -0.43
C GLY A 174 -5.38 28.58 -1.12
N ILE A 175 -5.07 27.51 -0.36
CA ILE A 175 -4.81 26.16 -0.84
C ILE A 175 -6.10 25.33 -0.90
N THR A 176 -6.85 25.27 0.20
CA THR A 176 -8.09 24.49 0.33
C THR A 176 -9.21 25.34 0.90
N SER A 177 -10.44 25.07 0.47
CA SER A 177 -11.64 25.73 0.99
C SER A 177 -12.14 25.16 2.32
N ASP A 178 -11.59 24.02 2.76
CA ASP A 178 -11.97 23.31 3.98
C ASP A 178 -10.69 22.97 4.77
N PHE A 179 -10.35 23.86 5.72
CA PHE A 179 -9.18 23.72 6.57
C PHE A 179 -9.60 23.73 8.03
N ARG A 180 -9.13 22.74 8.79
CA ARG A 180 -9.30 22.68 10.25
C ARG A 180 -7.95 22.60 10.93
N ILE A 181 -7.81 23.35 12.02
CA ILE A 181 -6.59 23.36 12.82
C ILE A 181 -6.89 22.94 14.26
N GLY A 182 -5.95 22.23 14.88
CA GLY A 182 -6.00 21.85 16.28
C GLY A 182 -4.64 22.05 16.94
N PHE A 183 -4.61 22.09 18.26
CA PHE A 183 -3.39 22.28 19.04
C PHE A 183 -3.32 21.30 20.20
N GLY A 184 -2.20 20.58 20.26
CA GLY A 184 -1.81 19.76 21.39
C GLY A 184 -0.47 20.20 21.92
N SER A 185 -0.24 19.91 23.20
CA SER A 185 1.06 20.09 23.80
C SER A 185 1.51 18.86 24.55
N PHE A 186 2.82 18.67 24.64
CA PHE A 186 3.43 17.64 25.47
C PHE A 186 4.67 18.20 26.19
N VAL A 187 5.12 17.48 27.22
CA VAL A 187 6.36 17.79 27.94
C VAL A 187 7.09 16.48 28.20
N GLU A 188 6.68 15.73 29.23
CA GLU A 188 7.36 14.49 29.64
C GLU A 188 6.47 13.64 30.56
N LYS A 189 6.81 12.37 30.76
CA LYS A 189 6.18 11.48 31.75
C LYS A 189 6.34 12.05 33.16
N THR A 190 5.23 12.12 33.91
CA THR A 190 5.19 12.70 35.25
C THR A 190 5.66 11.75 36.36
N VAL A 191 6.77 11.03 36.11
CA VAL A 191 7.36 10.06 37.05
C VAL A 191 8.87 10.21 37.08
N MET A 192 9.49 9.73 38.16
CA MET A 192 10.95 9.63 38.26
C MET A 192 11.49 8.62 37.23
N PRO A 193 12.67 8.82 36.62
CA PRO A 193 13.64 9.91 36.83
C PRO A 193 13.46 11.13 35.92
N TYR A 194 12.38 11.19 35.13
CA TYR A 194 12.20 12.21 34.09
C TYR A 194 11.82 13.59 34.65
N ILE A 195 11.20 13.65 35.82
CA ILE A 195 10.87 14.90 36.52
C ILE A 195 11.30 14.82 38.00
N SER A 196 11.55 15.99 38.60
CA SER A 196 11.68 16.09 40.05
C SER A 196 10.30 15.94 40.73
N THR A 197 10.18 14.96 41.62
CA THR A 197 8.95 14.68 42.38
C THR A 197 8.88 15.43 43.72
N THR A 198 9.81 16.35 43.97
CA THR A 198 9.73 17.21 45.17
C THR A 198 8.50 18.12 45.10
N PRO A 199 7.75 18.33 46.19
CA PRO A 199 6.51 19.10 46.14
C PRO A 199 6.65 20.50 45.52
N ALA A 200 7.76 21.18 45.77
CA ALA A 200 8.04 22.50 45.17
C ALA A 200 8.21 22.43 43.64
N ARG A 201 8.90 21.40 43.12
CA ARG A 201 9.15 21.23 41.67
C ARG A 201 7.96 20.67 40.91
N LEU A 202 7.04 19.96 41.58
CA LEU A 202 5.76 19.57 40.98
C LEU A 202 4.85 20.77 40.72
N ILE A 203 4.92 21.80 41.59
CA ILE A 203 4.17 23.05 41.40
C ILE A 203 4.85 23.95 40.36
N ASN A 204 6.15 24.17 40.51
CA ASN A 204 6.95 24.94 39.56
C ASN A 204 8.28 24.23 39.27
N PRO A 205 8.40 23.52 38.14
CA PRO A 205 9.63 22.80 37.79
C PRO A 205 10.79 23.73 37.41
N CYS A 206 10.51 24.97 37.00
CA CYS A 206 11.53 25.93 36.57
C CYS A 206 12.32 26.55 37.73
N THR A 207 13.50 27.09 37.43
CA THR A 207 14.35 27.80 38.39
C THR A 207 14.14 29.32 38.34
N GLY A 208 14.52 30.02 39.42
CA GLY A 208 14.47 31.49 39.50
C GLY A 208 13.04 32.06 39.52
N ASN A 209 12.86 33.25 38.93
CA ASN A 209 11.57 33.95 38.86
C ASN A 209 10.67 33.48 37.69
N GLN A 210 10.95 32.31 37.10
CA GLN A 210 10.17 31.79 35.97
C GLN A 210 8.91 31.09 36.48
N ASN A 211 7.75 31.48 35.95
CA ASN A 211 6.45 30.91 36.34
C ASN A 211 6.02 29.84 35.35
N CYS A 212 6.48 28.60 35.56
CA CYS A 212 6.15 27.47 34.71
C CYS A 212 4.97 26.67 35.25
N THR A 213 4.24 26.01 34.35
CA THR A 213 3.19 25.07 34.75
C THR A 213 3.78 23.75 35.23
N SER A 214 3.03 23.02 36.07
CA SER A 214 3.34 21.64 36.45
C SER A 214 3.58 20.76 35.22
N PRO A 215 4.53 19.82 35.26
CA PRO A 215 4.81 18.94 34.15
C PRO A 215 3.59 18.05 33.86
N PHE A 216 3.37 17.75 32.58
CA PHE A 216 2.31 16.87 32.13
C PHE A 216 2.80 16.09 30.91
N SER A 217 2.24 14.90 30.68
CA SER A 217 2.64 14.10 29.53
C SER A 217 2.09 14.68 28.24
N TYR A 218 0.76 14.77 28.12
CA TYR A 218 0.10 15.29 26.94
C TYR A 218 -1.19 16.03 27.34
N LYS A 219 -1.49 17.10 26.61
CA LYS A 219 -2.73 17.85 26.72
C LYS A 219 -3.25 18.18 25.33
N ASN A 220 -4.46 17.72 25.03
CA ASN A 220 -5.24 18.24 23.91
C ASN A 220 -5.80 19.60 24.34
N VAL A 221 -5.27 20.68 23.77
CA VAL A 221 -5.62 22.04 24.18
C VAL A 221 -6.74 22.59 23.30
N LEU A 222 -6.68 22.33 21.99
CA LEU A 222 -7.68 22.73 21.01
C LEU A 222 -7.96 21.56 20.07
N LYS A 223 -9.21 21.09 20.06
CA LYS A 223 -9.68 20.12 19.07
C LYS A 223 -9.68 20.77 17.68
N LEU A 224 -9.62 19.95 16.63
CA LEU A 224 -9.74 20.42 15.25
C LEU A 224 -10.98 21.31 15.09
N THR A 225 -10.76 22.55 14.65
CA THR A 225 -11.78 23.59 14.48
C THR A 225 -11.51 24.36 13.18
N ASP A 226 -12.56 24.87 12.56
CA ASP A 226 -12.50 25.76 11.39
C ASP A 226 -12.39 27.25 11.78
N LYS A 227 -12.35 27.55 13.09
CA LYS A 227 -12.28 28.91 13.63
C LYS A 227 -10.87 29.25 14.13
N GLY A 228 -10.20 30.13 13.39
CA GLY A 228 -8.84 30.57 13.74
C GLY A 228 -8.75 31.42 14.98
N ASP A 229 -9.82 32.12 15.31
CA ASP A 229 -9.89 32.97 16.50
C ASP A 229 -9.90 32.16 17.81
N GLU A 230 -10.17 30.85 17.75
CA GLU A 230 -10.04 29.96 18.91
C GLU A 230 -8.57 29.68 19.25
N TRP A 231 -7.64 29.83 18.30
CA TRP A 231 -6.20 29.64 18.51
C TRP A 231 -5.55 30.67 19.44
N PRO A 232 -5.73 32.01 19.27
CA PRO A 232 -5.21 33.01 20.20
C PRO A 232 -5.71 32.87 21.64
N SER A 233 -6.86 32.23 21.86
CA SER A 233 -7.47 32.06 23.20
C SER A 233 -6.76 31.01 24.07
N VAL A 234 -5.87 30.23 23.45
CA VAL A 234 -5.16 29.14 24.08
C VAL A 234 -4.04 29.70 24.99
N ARG A 235 -4.37 29.94 26.26
CA ARG A 235 -3.41 30.36 27.31
C ARG A 235 -2.41 29.26 27.60
N ILE A 236 -1.35 29.20 26.82
CA ILE A 236 -0.24 28.27 27.03
C ILE A 236 0.87 28.96 27.80
N ARG A 237 1.37 28.27 28.83
CA ARG A 237 2.62 28.60 29.51
C ARG A 237 3.58 27.45 29.30
N SER A 238 4.88 27.74 29.20
CA SER A 238 5.92 26.73 29.22
C SER A 238 5.82 25.91 30.52
N ALA A 239 5.92 24.60 30.39
CA ALA A 239 6.20 23.71 31.50
C ALA A 239 7.71 23.56 31.63
N GLY A 240 8.21 23.55 32.85
CA GLY A 240 9.62 23.20 33.06
C GLY A 240 9.78 21.69 32.90
N GLY A 241 10.60 21.28 31.94
CA GLY A 241 11.37 20.04 32.04
C GLY A 241 12.65 20.34 32.80
N THR A 242 13.15 19.37 33.57
CA THR A 242 14.46 19.48 34.26
C THR A 242 15.59 19.77 33.29
#